data_AF-Q16KU4-F1
#
_entry.id   AF-Q16KU4-F1
#
_cell.length_a   1.000
_cell.length_b   1.000
_cell.length_c   1.000
_cell.angle_alpha   90.00
_cell.angle_beta   90.00
_cell.angle_gamma   90.00
#
_symmetry.space_group_name_H-M   'P 1'
#
loop_
_entity.id
_entity.type
_entity.pdbx_description
1 polymer ?
#
loop_
_entity_poly.entity_id
_entity_poly.type
_entity_poly.pdbx_seq_one_letter_code
_entity_poly.pdbx_strand_id
1 'polypeptide(L)'
;MKTIIVLVAVVALALAAPLDDSKNAQILKYENDNIGVDGYKFAFETSDGQSRQEQAELRRLAEDVEALVVRGSYSFTADDGQVYTVNYIADENGFQPEAAHLPKA
;
A
#
# COMPACT_ATOMS: atom_id res chain seq x y z
N MET A 1 25.53 31.18 -4.74
CA MET A 1 26.04 30.22 -3.74
C MET A 1 25.22 30.24 -2.45
N LYS A 2 25.12 31.37 -1.72
CA LYS A 2 24.35 31.47 -0.46
C LYS A 2 22.85 31.15 -0.61
N THR A 3 22.22 31.63 -1.68
CA THR A 3 20.82 31.35 -2.00
C THR A 3 20.55 29.89 -2.33
N ILE A 4 21.48 29.22 -3.02
CA ILE A 4 21.38 27.80 -3.36
C ILE A 4 21.46 26.94 -2.10
N ILE A 5 22.37 27.27 -1.16
CA ILE A 5 22.49 26.54 0.12
C ILE A 5 21.21 26.67 0.94
N VAL A 6 20.61 27.87 1.00
CA VAL A 6 19.34 28.08 1.71
C VAL A 6 18.20 27.31 1.06
N LEU A 7 18.11 27.30 -0.28
CA LEU A 7 17.10 26.52 -1.00
C LEU A 7 17.24 25.02 -0.72
N VAL A 8 18.46 24.48 -0.78
CA VAL A 8 18.74 23.07 -0.49
C VAL A 8 18.41 22.73 0.96
N ALA A 9 18.72 23.62 1.92
CA ALA A 9 18.37 23.42 3.33
C ALA A 9 16.85 23.40 3.56
N VAL A 10 16.08 24.27 2.90
CA VAL A 10 14.61 24.29 2.99
C VAL A 10 14.00 23.03 2.39
N VAL A 11 14.51 22.56 1.24
CA VAL A 11 14.06 21.31 0.61
C VAL A 11 14.38 20.11 1.49
N ALA A 12 15.59 20.06 2.08
CA ALA A 12 15.98 18.98 2.98
C ALA A 12 15.09 18.93 4.24
N LEU A 13 14.74 20.09 4.82
CA LEU A 13 13.82 20.17 5.95
C LEU A 13 12.39 19.75 5.58
N ALA A 14 11.91 20.10 4.40
CA ALA A 14 10.58 19.69 3.93
C ALA A 14 10.48 18.17 3.72
N LEU A 15 11.56 17.53 3.23
CA LEU A 15 11.62 16.07 3.07
C LEU A 15 11.80 15.31 4.39
N ALA A 16 12.30 15.99 5.43
CA ALA A 16 12.49 15.43 6.77
C ALA A 16 11.33 15.80 7.73
N ALA A 17 10.24 16.37 7.24
CA ALA A 17 9.07 16.64 8.06
C ALA A 17 8.52 15.31 8.62
N PRO A 18 8.23 15.24 9.93
CA PRO A 18 7.68 14.03 10.52
C PRO A 18 6.29 13.74 9.92
N LEU A 19 6.01 12.46 9.72
CA LEU A 19 4.66 11.98 9.42
C LEU A 19 3.72 12.23 10.60
N ASP A 20 2.42 12.28 10.34
CA ASP A 20 1.43 12.38 11.41
C ASP A 20 1.53 11.15 12.35
N ASP A 21 1.25 11.36 13.63
CA ASP A 21 1.06 10.26 14.57
C ASP A 21 -0.09 9.38 14.09
N SER A 22 0.13 8.07 13.98
CA SER A 22 -0.85 7.11 13.46
C SER A 22 -2.20 7.19 14.21
N LYS A 23 -2.18 7.57 15.49
CA LYS A 23 -3.41 7.80 16.28
C LYS A 23 -4.30 8.93 15.72
N ASN A 24 -3.70 9.92 15.05
CA ASN A 24 -4.37 11.09 14.49
C ASN A 24 -4.31 11.12 12.96
N ALA A 25 -3.91 10.01 12.32
CA ALA A 25 -3.80 9.91 10.88
C ALA A 25 -5.14 10.20 10.20
N GLN A 26 -5.08 10.96 9.11
CA GLN A 26 -6.23 11.30 8.29
C GLN A 26 -6.20 10.51 7.00
N ILE A 27 -7.38 10.16 6.49
CA ILE A 27 -7.49 9.57 5.14
C ILE A 27 -7.24 10.68 4.11
N LEU A 28 -6.20 10.50 3.31
CA LEU A 28 -5.83 11.40 2.21
C LEU A 28 -6.47 10.96 0.90
N LYS A 29 -6.59 9.66 0.71
CA LYS A 29 -7.17 9.04 -0.48
C LYS A 29 -8.02 7.84 -0.06
N TYR A 30 -9.16 7.67 -0.73
CA TYR A 30 -10.01 6.51 -0.56
C TYR A 30 -10.72 6.18 -1.87
N GLU A 31 -10.58 4.93 -2.31
CA GLU A 31 -11.28 4.35 -3.45
C GLU A 31 -11.92 3.04 -3.01
N ASN A 32 -13.19 2.87 -3.35
CA ASN A 32 -13.91 1.62 -3.16
C ASN A 32 -14.90 1.46 -4.32
N ASP A 33 -14.48 0.69 -5.31
CA ASP A 33 -15.27 0.31 -6.47
C ASP A 33 -15.63 -1.16 -6.32
N ASN A 34 -16.83 -1.41 -5.78
CA ASN A 34 -17.37 -2.75 -5.61
C ASN A 34 -18.83 -2.73 -6.04
N ILE A 35 -19.07 -3.23 -7.26
CA ILE A 35 -20.39 -3.32 -7.85
C ILE A 35 -21.11 -4.64 -7.50
N GLY A 36 -20.52 -5.48 -6.65
CA GLY A 36 -21.09 -6.75 -6.20
C GLY A 36 -21.02 -7.90 -7.22
N VAL A 37 -20.35 -7.68 -8.35
CA VAL A 37 -20.20 -8.65 -9.45
C VAL A 37 -18.75 -8.63 -9.95
N ASP A 38 -18.21 -9.82 -10.22
CA ASP A 38 -16.90 -10.10 -10.87
C ASP A 38 -15.61 -9.59 -10.19
N GLY A 39 -15.70 -8.81 -9.11
CA GLY A 39 -14.52 -8.33 -8.40
C GLY A 39 -14.75 -7.02 -7.67
N TYR A 40 -13.65 -6.41 -7.23
CA TYR A 40 -13.65 -5.07 -6.66
C TYR A 40 -12.29 -4.40 -6.83
N LYS A 41 -12.25 -3.08 -6.70
CA LYS A 41 -11.02 -2.31 -6.51
C LYS A 41 -11.12 -1.52 -5.21
N PHE A 42 -10.04 -1.53 -4.46
CA PHE A 42 -9.98 -0.85 -3.19
C PHE A 42 -8.62 -0.19 -3.03
N ALA A 43 -8.60 1.07 -2.61
CA ALA A 43 -7.37 1.75 -2.26
C ALA A 43 -7.59 2.77 -1.14
N PHE A 44 -6.58 2.98 -0.31
CA PHE A 44 -6.52 4.11 0.60
C PHE A 44 -5.09 4.59 0.82
N GLU A 45 -4.97 5.85 1.24
CA GLU A 45 -3.73 6.45 1.73
C GLU A 45 -4.04 7.27 2.97
N THR A 46 -3.16 7.23 3.97
CA THR A 46 -3.28 7.99 5.22
C THR A 46 -2.11 8.94 5.42
N SER A 47 -2.32 9.98 6.21
CA SER A 47 -1.34 11.05 6.43
C SER A 47 -0.12 10.62 7.26
N ASP A 48 -0.19 9.46 7.90
CA ASP A 48 0.95 8.79 8.55
C ASP A 48 1.77 7.93 7.56
N GLY A 49 1.49 8.02 6.25
CA GLY A 49 2.26 7.35 5.21
C GLY A 49 1.89 5.89 4.96
N GLN A 50 0.81 5.38 5.57
CA GLN A 50 0.29 4.07 5.17
C GLN A 50 -0.48 4.17 3.85
N SER A 51 -0.37 3.13 3.03
CA SER A 51 -1.18 2.99 1.83
C SER A 51 -1.52 1.53 1.57
N ARG A 52 -2.66 1.31 0.92
CA ARG A 52 -3.06 0.00 0.41
C ARG A 52 -3.76 0.19 -0.91
N GLN A 53 -3.50 -0.71 -1.84
CA GLN A 53 -4.26 -0.85 -3.06
C GLN A 53 -4.42 -2.34 -3.35
N GLU A 54 -5.60 -2.73 -3.81
CA GLU A 54 -5.87 -4.09 -4.24
C GLU A 54 -7.00 -4.12 -5.26
N GLN A 55 -6.95 -5.14 -6.10
CA GLN A 55 -8.02 -5.51 -7.00
C GLN A 55 -8.30 -6.99 -6.81
N ALA A 56 -9.58 -7.32 -6.72
CA ALA A 56 -10.04 -8.70 -6.75
C ALA A 56 -10.71 -8.99 -8.10
N GLU A 57 -10.53 -10.21 -8.57
CA GLU A 57 -11.15 -10.74 -9.79
C GLU A 57 -11.76 -12.11 -9.46
N LEU A 58 -13.00 -12.33 -9.89
CA LEU A 58 -13.63 -13.64 -9.77
C LEU A 58 -13.02 -14.60 -10.81
N ARG A 59 -12.45 -15.70 -10.34
CA ARG A 59 -11.83 -16.73 -11.19
C ARG A 59 -12.55 -18.05 -11.02
N ARG A 60 -12.92 -18.67 -12.14
CA ARG A 60 -13.41 -20.04 -12.17
C ARG A 60 -12.23 -21.02 -12.08
N LEU A 61 -12.22 -21.83 -11.02
CA LEU A 61 -11.20 -22.84 -10.75
C LEU A 61 -11.61 -24.23 -11.27
N ALA A 62 -12.91 -24.53 -11.22
CA ALA A 62 -13.52 -25.74 -11.77
C ALA A 62 -14.98 -25.47 -12.19
N GLU A 63 -15.68 -26.48 -12.71
CA GLU A 63 -17.05 -26.34 -13.26
C GLU A 63 -18.03 -25.65 -12.30
N ASP A 64 -17.93 -25.98 -10.99
CA ASP A 64 -18.77 -25.42 -9.92
C ASP A 64 -17.96 -24.69 -8.83
N VAL A 65 -16.70 -24.33 -9.09
CA VAL A 65 -15.82 -23.67 -8.11
C VAL A 65 -15.35 -22.35 -8.66
N GLU A 66 -15.81 -21.27 -8.02
CA GLU A 66 -15.39 -19.90 -8.29
C GLU A 66 -14.75 -19.33 -7.02
N ALA A 67 -13.64 -18.63 -7.17
CA ALA A 67 -12.90 -18.00 -6.08
C ALA A 67 -12.46 -16.60 -6.47
N LEU A 68 -12.42 -15.69 -5.50
CA LEU A 68 -11.84 -14.38 -5.68
C LEU A 68 -10.32 -14.49 -5.59
N VAL A 69 -9.63 -14.01 -6.63
CA VAL A 69 -8.19 -13.82 -6.63
C VAL A 69 -7.93 -12.35 -6.37
N VAL A 70 -7.20 -12.04 -5.29
CA VAL A 70 -6.85 -10.66 -4.91
C VAL A 70 -5.39 -10.41 -5.22
N ARG A 71 -5.10 -9.32 -5.92
CA ARG A 71 -3.75 -8.82 -6.16
C ARG A 71 -3.64 -7.43 -5.60
N GLY A 72 -2.63 -7.17 -4.80
CA GLY A 72 -2.48 -5.89 -4.17
C GLY A 72 -1.10 -5.60 -3.63
N SER A 73 -0.99 -4.41 -3.05
CA SER A 73 0.17 -3.99 -2.29
C SER A 73 -0.28 -3.16 -1.09
N TYR A 74 0.46 -3.26 0.00
CA TYR A 74 0.37 -2.30 1.09
C TYR A 74 1.76 -1.79 1.45
N SER A 75 1.80 -0.53 1.90
CA SER A 75 3.01 0.13 2.35
C SER A 75 2.79 0.82 3.68
N PHE A 76 3.83 0.88 4.49
CA PHE A 76 3.84 1.60 5.76
C PHE A 76 5.26 2.07 6.08
N THR A 77 5.35 3.15 6.85
CA THR A 77 6.63 3.61 7.41
C THR A 77 6.83 2.91 8.76
N ALA A 78 7.93 2.19 8.94
CA ALA A 78 8.24 1.53 10.21
C ALA A 78 8.99 2.46 11.17
N ASP A 79 9.24 1.98 12.39
CA ASP A 79 9.92 2.73 13.45
C ASP A 79 11.36 3.17 13.10
N ASP A 80 11.97 2.53 12.10
CA ASP A 80 13.29 2.87 11.55
C ASP A 80 13.24 4.02 10.51
N GLY A 81 12.04 4.55 10.23
CA GLY A 81 11.79 5.59 9.25
C GLY A 81 11.83 5.10 7.80
N GLN A 82 12.01 3.81 7.55
CA GLN A 82 11.99 3.22 6.22
C GLN A 82 10.57 2.86 5.81
N VAL A 83 10.30 3.00 4.50
CA VAL A 83 9.03 2.56 3.91
C VAL A 83 9.16 1.10 3.52
N TYR A 84 8.29 0.27 4.10
CA TYR A 84 8.16 -1.14 3.78
C TYR A 84 6.98 -1.34 2.87
N THR A 85 7.20 -2.00 1.74
CA THR A 85 6.15 -2.36 0.77
C THR A 85 6.07 -3.86 0.67
N VAL A 86 4.85 -4.40 0.72
CA VAL A 86 4.55 -5.80 0.49
C VAL A 86 3.60 -5.90 -0.68
N ASN A 87 4.02 -6.61 -1.72
CA ASN A 87 3.15 -7.04 -2.81
C ASN A 87 2.60 -8.41 -2.47
N TYR A 88 1.39 -8.73 -2.91
CA TYR A 88 0.82 -10.05 -2.64
C TYR A 88 -0.19 -10.50 -3.68
N ILE A 89 -0.33 -11.82 -3.75
CA ILE A 89 -1.44 -12.51 -4.40
C ILE A 89 -2.13 -13.35 -3.33
N ALA A 90 -3.45 -13.24 -3.22
CA ALA A 90 -4.28 -14.13 -2.42
C ALA A 90 -5.22 -14.90 -3.36
N ASP A 91 -5.06 -16.21 -3.41
CA ASP A 91 -5.87 -17.12 -4.23
C ASP A 91 -6.14 -18.44 -3.49
N GLU A 92 -6.51 -19.50 -4.21
CA GLU A 92 -6.75 -20.84 -3.68
C GLU A 92 -5.56 -21.45 -2.90
N ASN A 93 -4.34 -20.96 -3.16
CA ASN A 93 -3.13 -21.37 -2.46
C ASN A 93 -2.85 -20.50 -1.22
N GLY A 94 -3.75 -19.58 -0.87
CA GLY A 94 -3.63 -18.66 0.25
C GLY A 94 -2.87 -17.38 -0.10
N PHE A 95 -2.44 -16.68 0.94
CA PHE A 95 -1.74 -15.40 0.84
C PHE A 95 -0.25 -15.59 0.58
N GLN A 96 0.22 -15.03 -0.53
CA GLN A 96 1.59 -15.19 -1.04
C GLN A 96 2.25 -13.80 -1.11
N PRO A 97 2.91 -13.34 -0.03
CA PRO A 97 3.56 -12.04 0.01
C PRO A 97 4.95 -12.07 -0.62
N GLU A 98 5.30 -10.97 -1.28
CA GLU A 98 6.61 -10.69 -1.82
C GLU A 98 7.07 -9.30 -1.34
N ALA A 99 8.20 -9.26 -0.65
CA ALA A 99 8.82 -8.02 -0.23
C ALA A 99 10.33 -8.21 0.00
N ALA A 100 11.09 -7.12 -0.13
CA ALA A 100 12.55 -7.16 0.03
C ALA A 100 13.02 -7.59 1.43
N HIS A 101 12.19 -7.35 2.45
CA HIS A 101 12.47 -7.67 3.85
C HIS A 101 11.96 -9.05 4.29
N LEU A 102 11.25 -9.76 3.41
CA LEU A 102 10.76 -11.10 3.71
C LEU A 102 11.80 -12.17 3.33
N PRO A 103 11.84 -13.30 4.04
CA PRO A 103 12.65 -14.44 3.64
C PRO A 103 12.26 -14.90 2.23
N LYS A 104 13.25 -15.16 1.39
CA LYS A 104 13.02 -15.83 0.10
C LYS A 104 12.91 -17.34 0.37
N ALA A 105 11.82 -17.94 -0.12
CA ALA A 105 11.67 -19.38 -0.17
C ALA A 105 12.65 -20.02 -1.16
#